data_AF-A0A534LNU1-F1
#
_entry.id   AF-A0A534LNU1-F1
#
_cell.length_a   1.000
_cell.length_b   1.000
_cell.length_c   1.000
_cell.angle_alpha   90.00
_cell.angle_beta   90.00
_cell.angle_gamma   90.00
#
_symmetry.space_group_name_H-M   'P 1'
#
loop_
_entity.id
_entity.type
_entity.pdbx_description
1 polymer ?
#
loop_
_entity_poly.entity_id
_entity_poly.type
_entity_poly.pdbx_seq_one_letter_code
_entity_poly.pdbx_strand_id
1 'polypeptide(L)'
;MYLGKIVEEGPTRELIKNPRHPYTKALVSVVPVPDPDRRRQRIILKGERPDPSDIPPGCRFHPRCPVAFERCGWIAEEVVTELKDLSAGTPEEGLFAGLRADAPGAFTLPSAPPDAEATIRRLIEDKGEEFRGLKAIRSIERADGGIRVSLHEFTEPELKAIAPDVKVSCHLFA
;
A
#
# COMPACT_ATOMS: atom_id res chain seq x y z
N MET A 1 1.33 -14.40 -11.75
CA MET A 1 1.99 -14.67 -10.45
C MET A 1 2.77 -13.43 -10.02
N TYR A 2 2.85 -13.15 -8.72
CA TYR A 2 3.70 -12.10 -8.15
C TYR A 2 4.34 -12.61 -6.85
N LEU A 3 5.67 -12.50 -6.72
CA LEU A 3 6.45 -13.00 -5.58
C LEU A 3 6.03 -14.42 -5.13
N GLY A 4 5.97 -15.37 -6.08
CA GLY A 4 5.61 -16.75 -5.79
C GLY A 4 4.12 -17.05 -5.57
N LYS A 5 3.22 -16.06 -5.65
CA LYS A 5 1.77 -16.26 -5.46
C LYS A 5 0.95 -16.03 -6.73
N ILE A 6 -0.01 -16.92 -6.99
CA ILE A 6 -1.00 -16.71 -8.06
C ILE A 6 -1.92 -15.55 -7.65
N VAL A 7 -1.86 -14.45 -8.39
CA VAL A 7 -2.65 -13.24 -8.11
C VAL A 7 -3.91 -13.14 -8.97
N GLU A 8 -3.90 -13.79 -10.13
CA GLU A 8 -5.01 -13.84 -11.06
C GLU A 8 -4.87 -15.06 -11.98
N GLU A 9 -5.97 -15.76 -12.23
CA GLU A 9 -6.06 -16.96 -13.07
C GLU A 9 -7.34 -16.90 -13.91
N GLY A 10 -7.25 -17.26 -15.19
CA GLY A 10 -8.41 -17.38 -16.08
C GLY A 10 -8.05 -17.46 -17.56
N PRO A 11 -9.04 -17.50 -18.47
CA PRO A 11 -8.80 -17.56 -19.90
C PRO A 11 -7.95 -16.39 -20.39
N THR A 12 -6.99 -16.67 -21.27
CA THR A 12 -6.05 -15.67 -21.83
C THR A 12 -6.76 -14.43 -22.35
N ARG A 13 -7.89 -14.59 -23.04
CA ARG A 13 -8.68 -13.48 -23.57
C ARG A 13 -9.22 -12.57 -22.47
N GLU A 14 -9.71 -13.14 -21.36
CA GLU A 14 -10.23 -12.36 -20.23
C GLU A 14 -9.09 -11.65 -19.49
N LEU A 15 -7.97 -12.34 -19.23
CA LEU A 15 -6.82 -11.73 -18.54
C LEU A 15 -6.22 -10.54 -19.32
N ILE A 16 -6.26 -10.58 -20.65
CA ILE A 16 -5.74 -9.49 -21.50
C ILE A 16 -6.76 -8.35 -21.68
N LYS A 17 -8.06 -8.67 -21.80
CA LYS A 17 -9.09 -7.66 -22.08
C LYS A 17 -9.64 -7.01 -20.82
N ASN A 18 -9.85 -7.80 -19.78
CA ASN A 18 -10.50 -7.41 -18.53
C ASN A 18 -9.68 -7.83 -17.29
N PRO A 19 -8.36 -7.52 -17.22
CA PRO A 19 -7.56 -7.86 -16.05
C PRO A 19 -8.17 -7.25 -14.79
N ARG A 20 -8.27 -8.04 -13.72
CA ARG A 20 -8.97 -7.69 -12.50
C ARG A 20 -8.00 -7.25 -11.42
N HIS A 21 -6.91 -8.00 -11.23
CA HIS A 21 -5.90 -7.68 -10.24
C HIS A 21 -5.08 -6.44 -10.68
N PRO A 22 -4.81 -5.47 -9.78
CA PRO A 22 -4.04 -4.27 -10.12
C PRO A 22 -2.66 -4.57 -10.75
N TYR A 23 -1.98 -5.63 -10.29
CA TYR A 23 -0.74 -6.11 -10.91
C TYR A 23 -0.93 -6.55 -12.38
N THR A 24 -1.93 -7.38 -12.68
CA THR A 24 -2.21 -7.84 -14.05
C THR A 24 -2.61 -6.66 -14.93
N LYS A 25 -3.41 -5.72 -14.41
CA LYS A 25 -3.73 -4.46 -15.11
C LYS A 25 -2.45 -3.70 -15.48
N ALA A 26 -1.50 -3.58 -14.56
CA ALA A 26 -0.23 -2.90 -14.81
C ALA A 26 0.60 -3.62 -15.88
N LEU A 27 0.73 -4.95 -15.81
CA LEU A 27 1.40 -5.75 -16.84
C LEU A 27 0.77 -5.58 -18.23
N VAL A 28 -0.55 -5.61 -18.31
CA VAL A 28 -1.28 -5.47 -19.58
C VAL A 28 -1.23 -4.04 -20.12
N SER A 29 -1.09 -3.04 -19.24
CA SER A 29 -1.02 -1.62 -19.63
C SER A 29 0.25 -1.26 -20.42
N VAL A 30 1.32 -2.04 -20.26
CA VAL A 30 2.60 -1.81 -20.95
C VAL A 30 2.73 -2.54 -22.28
N VAL A 31 1.77 -3.39 -22.64
CA VAL A 31 1.77 -4.12 -23.91
C VAL A 31 1.56 -3.12 -25.06
N PRO A 32 2.47 -3.04 -26.05
CA PRO A 32 2.31 -2.17 -27.21
C PRO A 32 1.04 -2.49 -28.01
N VAL A 33 0.37 -1.46 -28.50
CA VAL A 33 -0.71 -1.62 -29.47
C VAL A 33 -0.10 -1.43 -30.86
N PRO A 34 -0.37 -2.33 -31.83
CA PRO A 34 0.21 -2.23 -33.18
C PRO A 34 -0.17 -0.96 -33.94
N ASP A 35 -1.36 -0.42 -33.64
CA ASP A 35 -1.87 0.81 -34.20
C ASP A 35 -1.18 2.03 -33.54
N PRO A 36 -0.43 2.84 -34.31
CA PRO A 36 0.36 3.95 -33.78
C PRO A 36 -0.49 5.09 -33.21
N ASP A 37 -1.74 5.21 -33.66
CA ASP A 37 -2.68 6.24 -33.19
C ASP A 37 -3.39 5.81 -31.89
N ARG A 38 -3.32 4.52 -31.55
CA ARG A 38 -3.91 3.97 -30.34
C ARG A 38 -2.87 3.74 -29.26
N ARG A 39 -2.87 4.60 -28.24
CA ARG A 39 -2.04 4.40 -27.04
C ARG A 39 -2.90 3.93 -25.87
N ARG A 40 -2.47 2.86 -25.20
CA ARG A 40 -3.00 2.52 -23.88
C ARG A 40 -2.45 3.48 -22.84
N GLN A 41 -3.29 3.86 -21.88
CA GLN A 41 -2.83 4.56 -20.70
C GLN A 41 -1.95 3.60 -19.89
N ARG A 42 -0.67 3.97 -19.71
CA ARG A 42 0.30 3.16 -18.97
C ARG A 42 0.07 3.36 -17.47
N ILE A 43 0.03 2.28 -16.73
CA ILE A 43 0.04 2.32 -15.26
C ILE A 43 1.50 2.31 -14.82
N ILE A 44 1.95 3.42 -14.25
CA ILE A 44 3.29 3.52 -13.67
C ILE A 44 3.22 3.05 -12.22
N LEU A 45 3.83 1.90 -11.94
CA LEU A 45 3.97 1.40 -10.58
C LEU A 45 5.10 2.13 -9.88
N LYS A 46 4.81 2.74 -8.73
CA LYS A 46 5.79 3.35 -7.84
C LYS A 46 6.53 2.27 -7.01
N GLY A 47 7.62 2.68 -6.39
CA GLY A 47 8.44 1.82 -5.52
C GLY A 47 9.38 0.86 -6.27
N GLU A 48 10.37 0.38 -5.55
CA GLU A 48 11.32 -0.62 -6.05
C GLU A 48 10.69 -2.01 -6.14
N ARG A 49 11.37 -2.93 -6.83
CA ARG A 49 10.97 -4.34 -6.82
C ARG A 49 11.33 -4.93 -5.46
N PRO A 50 10.38 -5.53 -4.71
CA PRO A 50 10.70 -6.13 -3.42
C PRO A 50 11.74 -7.23 -3.57
N ASP A 51 12.61 -7.35 -2.57
CA ASP A 51 13.55 -8.46 -2.45
C ASP A 51 12.74 -9.76 -2.25
N PRO A 52 12.91 -10.81 -3.07
CA PRO A 52 12.23 -12.08 -2.88
C PRO A 52 12.52 -12.74 -1.52
N SER A 53 13.59 -12.34 -0.84
CA SER A 53 13.97 -12.78 0.51
C SER A 53 13.20 -12.04 1.62
N ASP A 54 12.61 -10.89 1.30
CA ASP A 54 11.84 -10.04 2.21
C ASP A 54 10.42 -9.84 1.66
N ILE A 55 9.58 -10.85 1.88
CA ILE A 55 8.22 -10.89 1.32
C ILE A 55 7.31 -9.98 2.16
N PRO A 56 6.67 -8.95 1.56
CA PRO A 56 5.76 -8.09 2.30
C PRO A 56 4.60 -8.88 2.91
N PRO A 57 4.20 -8.58 4.16
CA PRO A 57 3.08 -9.25 4.80
C PRO A 57 1.74 -8.87 4.15
N GLY A 58 0.70 -9.65 4.44
CA GLY A 58 -0.60 -9.48 3.80
C GLY A 58 -0.54 -9.67 2.28
N CYS A 59 -1.15 -8.78 1.50
CA CYS A 59 -1.06 -8.79 0.05
C CYS A 59 0.35 -8.43 -0.39
N ARG A 60 1.08 -9.40 -0.96
CA ARG A 60 2.46 -9.22 -1.44
C ARG A 60 2.66 -8.04 -2.39
N PHE A 61 1.62 -7.61 -3.11
CA PHE A 61 1.68 -6.50 -4.07
C PHE A 61 1.36 -5.13 -3.45
N HIS A 62 0.96 -5.04 -2.19
CA HIS A 62 0.50 -3.80 -1.57
C HIS A 62 1.51 -2.63 -1.63
N PRO A 63 2.84 -2.82 -1.49
CA PRO A 63 3.79 -1.68 -1.51
C PRO A 63 3.84 -0.96 -2.86
N ARG A 64 3.37 -1.62 -3.93
CA ARG A 64 3.37 -1.08 -5.30
C ARG A 64 1.97 -0.91 -5.87
N CYS A 65 0.94 -1.28 -5.12
CA CYS A 65 -0.42 -1.30 -5.61
C CYS A 65 -0.99 0.12 -5.61
N PRO A 66 -1.42 0.67 -6.76
CA PRO A 66 -1.92 2.04 -6.83
C PRO A 66 -3.26 2.24 -6.12
N VAL A 67 -3.89 1.15 -5.67
CA VAL A 67 -5.20 1.12 -5.01
C VAL A 67 -5.14 0.30 -3.71
N ALA A 68 -3.94 0.17 -3.10
CA ALA A 68 -3.82 -0.44 -1.78
C ALA A 68 -4.56 0.41 -0.73
N PHE A 69 -5.05 -0.30 0.29
CA PHE A 69 -5.79 0.26 1.40
C PHE A 69 -5.45 -0.51 2.68
N GLU A 70 -6.07 -0.17 3.80
CA GLU A 70 -5.66 -0.56 5.14
C GLU A 70 -5.52 -2.08 5.35
N ARG A 71 -6.39 -2.90 4.75
CA ARG A 71 -6.36 -4.36 4.88
C ARG A 71 -5.26 -5.05 4.06
N CYS A 72 -4.52 -4.30 3.24
CA CYS A 72 -3.60 -4.87 2.26
C CYS A 72 -2.28 -5.37 2.82
N GLY A 73 -1.84 -5.03 4.04
CA GLY A 73 -0.62 -5.64 4.58
C GLY A 73 0.37 -4.70 5.27
N TRP A 74 0.02 -3.44 5.50
CA TRP A 74 0.96 -2.45 6.00
C TRP A 74 1.39 -2.71 7.44
N ILE A 75 2.70 -2.70 7.68
CA ILE A 75 3.27 -2.74 9.02
C ILE A 75 3.83 -1.39 9.47
N ALA A 76 3.98 -1.23 10.78
CA ALA A 76 4.46 -0.01 11.41
C ALA A 76 5.80 0.47 10.85
N GLU A 77 6.72 -0.44 10.56
CA GLU A 77 8.03 -0.14 9.98
C GLU A 77 7.90 0.54 8.60
N GLU A 78 6.98 0.10 7.77
CA GLU A 78 6.70 0.69 6.46
C GLU A 78 6.07 2.07 6.60
N VAL A 79 5.04 2.19 7.44
CA VAL A 79 4.32 3.47 7.64
C VAL A 79 5.23 4.53 8.27
N VAL A 80 6.10 4.14 9.23
CA VAL A 80 7.08 5.04 9.82
C VAL A 80 8.11 5.50 8.78
N THR A 81 8.55 4.62 7.89
CA THR A 81 9.45 4.98 6.79
C THR A 81 8.79 5.97 5.84
N GLU A 82 7.55 5.71 5.40
CA GLU A 82 6.80 6.63 4.54
C GLU A 82 6.62 8.02 5.18
N LEU A 83 6.29 8.08 6.47
CA LEU A 83 6.15 9.35 7.21
C LEU A 83 7.47 10.13 7.29
N LYS A 84 8.60 9.43 7.51
CA LYS A 84 9.92 10.06 7.52
C LYS A 84 10.28 10.60 6.13
N ASP A 85 10.09 9.80 5.09
CA ASP A 85 10.37 10.18 3.70
C ASP A 85 9.53 11.38 3.27
N LEU A 86 8.24 11.39 3.64
CA LEU A 86 7.33 12.52 3.40
C LEU A 86 7.77 13.82 4.05
N SER A 87 8.41 13.70 5.21
CA SER A 87 8.81 14.85 6.01
C SER A 87 10.19 15.39 5.66
N ALA A 88 10.99 14.65 4.91
CA ALA A 88 12.35 15.04 4.57
C ALA A 88 12.35 16.39 3.81
N GLY A 89 13.06 17.39 4.35
CA GLY A 89 13.11 18.73 3.78
C GLY A 89 11.87 19.59 4.04
N THR A 90 10.98 19.17 4.95
CA THR A 90 9.80 19.94 5.38
C THR A 90 9.98 20.47 6.82
N PRO A 91 9.25 21.51 7.24
CA PRO A 91 9.24 21.94 8.64
C PRO A 91 8.90 20.82 9.64
N GLU A 92 8.17 19.80 9.19
CA GLU A 92 7.75 18.66 9.98
C GLU A 92 8.84 17.57 10.12
N GLU A 93 10.02 17.70 9.52
CA GLU A 93 11.10 16.68 9.58
C GLU A 93 11.48 16.30 11.02
N GLY A 94 11.56 17.30 11.90
CA GLY A 94 11.86 17.10 13.33
C GLY A 94 10.77 16.34 14.10
N LEU A 95 9.52 16.41 13.64
CA LEU A 95 8.39 15.69 14.25
C LEU A 95 8.55 14.18 14.06
N PHE A 96 8.91 13.76 12.85
CA PHE A 96 8.89 12.35 12.46
C PHE A 96 10.21 11.60 12.71
N ALA A 97 11.30 12.33 12.97
CA ALA A 97 12.57 11.75 13.40
C ALA A 97 12.43 10.87 14.66
N GLY A 98 11.51 11.23 15.56
CA GLY A 98 11.25 10.51 16.81
C GLY A 98 10.36 9.27 16.71
N LEU A 99 9.79 8.97 15.53
CA LEU A 99 8.91 7.81 15.33
C LEU A 99 9.64 6.48 15.52
N ARG A 100 9.00 5.57 16.26
CA ARG A 100 9.49 4.22 16.56
C ARG A 100 8.39 3.19 16.31
N ALA A 101 8.66 2.20 15.47
CA ALA A 101 7.82 1.02 15.37
C ALA A 101 7.99 0.17 16.64
N ASP A 102 6.91 -0.06 17.36
CA ASP A 102 6.92 -0.82 18.62
C ASP A 102 6.50 -2.28 18.39
N ALA A 103 5.63 -2.49 17.40
CA ALA A 103 5.13 -3.78 16.93
C ALA A 103 4.62 -3.64 15.48
N PRO A 104 4.41 -4.73 14.72
CA PRO A 104 3.94 -4.63 13.34
C PRO A 104 2.66 -3.81 13.15
N GLY A 105 1.76 -3.81 14.15
CA GLY A 105 0.51 -3.05 14.11
C GLY A 105 0.53 -1.73 14.89
N ALA A 106 1.67 -1.27 15.41
CA ALA A 106 1.71 -0.08 16.26
C ALA A 106 3.07 0.63 16.26
N PHE A 107 3.02 1.96 16.29
CA PHE A 107 4.21 2.79 16.47
C PHE A 107 3.92 3.96 17.41
N THR A 108 4.97 4.54 17.98
CA THR A 108 4.87 5.66 18.90
C THR A 108 5.77 6.82 18.49
N LEU A 109 5.33 8.01 18.92
CA LEU A 109 6.14 9.21 19.00
C LEU A 109 6.24 9.59 20.49
N PRO A 110 7.32 9.23 21.20
CA PRO A 110 7.40 9.39 22.66
C PRO A 110 7.29 10.83 23.16
N SER A 111 7.82 11.79 22.39
CA SER A 111 7.77 13.21 22.71
C SER A 111 7.10 13.95 21.57
N ALA A 112 5.76 13.96 21.58
CA ALA A 112 4.97 14.55 20.52
C ALA A 112 4.65 16.03 20.83
N PRO A 113 4.91 16.97 19.92
CA PRO A 113 4.44 18.35 20.08
C PRO A 113 2.90 18.42 20.04
N PRO A 114 2.29 19.50 20.55
CA PRO A 114 0.83 19.60 20.71
C PRO A 114 0.04 19.39 19.40
N ASP A 115 0.62 19.78 18.27
CA ASP A 115 0.04 19.73 16.93
C ASP A 115 0.31 18.41 16.18
N ALA A 116 1.12 17.51 16.74
CA ALA A 116 1.53 16.26 16.07
C ALA A 116 0.38 15.42 15.54
N GLU A 117 -0.69 15.25 16.33
CA GLU A 117 -1.87 14.49 15.90
C GLU A 117 -2.56 15.17 14.71
N ALA A 118 -2.77 16.48 14.77
CA ALA A 118 -3.38 17.24 13.69
C ALA A 118 -2.54 17.16 12.41
N THR A 119 -1.21 17.22 12.54
CA THR A 119 -0.27 17.07 11.42
C THR A 119 -0.36 15.69 10.77
N ILE A 120 -0.37 14.61 11.56
CA ILE A 120 -0.53 13.25 11.03
C ILE A 120 -1.88 13.10 10.31
N ARG A 121 -2.98 13.60 10.91
CA ARG A 121 -4.31 13.54 10.29
C ARG A 121 -4.36 14.29 8.95
N ARG A 122 -3.76 15.49 8.90
CA ARG A 122 -3.64 16.26 7.66
C ARG A 122 -2.84 15.51 6.59
N LEU A 123 -1.72 14.89 6.94
CA LEU A 123 -0.95 14.09 5.98
C LEU A 123 -1.73 12.88 5.45
N ILE A 124 -2.50 12.19 6.31
CA ILE A 124 -3.36 11.08 5.87
C ILE A 124 -4.35 11.58 4.80
N GLU A 125 -4.97 12.74 5.02
CA GLU A 125 -5.92 13.35 4.09
C GLU A 125 -5.25 13.81 2.79
N ASP A 126 -4.16 14.56 2.89
CA ASP A 126 -3.50 15.20 1.75
C ASP A 126 -2.67 14.22 0.90
N LYS A 127 -2.07 13.21 1.55
CA LYS A 127 -1.05 12.34 0.97
C LYS A 127 -1.43 10.87 0.93
N GLY A 128 -2.53 10.44 1.56
CA GLY A 128 -2.91 9.02 1.63
C GLY A 128 -3.21 8.36 0.28
N GLU A 129 -3.49 9.14 -0.79
CA GLU A 129 -3.60 8.61 -2.15
C GLU A 129 -2.23 8.30 -2.79
N GLU A 130 -1.21 9.04 -2.41
CA GLU A 130 0.14 8.89 -2.91
C GLU A 130 0.96 7.90 -2.06
N PHE A 131 0.81 7.99 -0.73
CA PHE A 131 1.48 7.19 0.30
C PHE A 131 0.44 6.30 0.96
N ARG A 132 0.28 5.10 0.39
CA ARG A 132 -0.83 4.20 0.72
C ARG A 132 -0.68 3.59 2.11
N GLY A 133 0.52 3.54 2.68
CA GLY A 133 0.76 3.09 4.06
C GLY A 133 0.05 3.96 5.09
N LEU A 134 -0.10 5.26 4.82
CA LEU A 134 -0.84 6.17 5.71
C LEU A 134 -2.30 5.75 5.92
N LYS A 135 -2.91 5.08 4.93
CA LYS A 135 -4.28 4.59 5.05
C LYS A 135 -4.42 3.47 6.09
N ALA A 136 -3.32 2.81 6.45
CA ALA A 136 -3.34 1.77 7.48
C ALA A 136 -3.52 2.33 8.89
N ILE A 137 -3.34 3.63 9.11
CA ILE A 137 -3.49 4.26 10.43
C ILE A 137 -4.96 4.19 10.87
N ARG A 138 -5.23 3.41 11.92
CA ARG A 138 -6.56 3.18 12.49
C ARG A 138 -6.89 4.17 13.60
N SER A 139 -6.00 4.36 14.55
CA SER A 139 -6.18 5.30 15.66
C SER A 139 -4.89 6.04 15.98
N ILE A 140 -5.05 7.26 16.49
CA ILE A 140 -3.99 8.11 17.01
C ILE A 140 -4.45 8.52 18.41
N GLU A 141 -3.69 8.12 19.42
CA GLU A 141 -4.03 8.31 20.83
C GLU A 141 -2.90 9.05 21.53
N ARG A 142 -3.23 10.15 22.22
CA ARG A 142 -2.26 10.92 23.00
C ARG A 142 -2.18 10.36 24.42
N ALA A 143 -0.97 10.01 24.86
CA ALA A 143 -0.71 9.53 26.21
C ALA A 143 0.70 9.94 26.66
N ASP A 144 0.85 10.34 27.93
CA ASP A 144 2.14 10.61 28.59
C ASP A 144 3.07 11.57 27.83
N GLY A 145 2.51 12.60 27.18
CA GLY A 145 3.27 13.58 26.40
C GLY A 145 3.67 13.10 24.99
N GLY A 146 3.41 11.84 24.65
CA GLY A 146 3.61 11.25 23.34
C GLY A 146 2.31 10.93 22.61
N ILE A 147 2.46 10.27 21.46
CA ILE A 147 1.37 9.71 20.66
C ILE A 147 1.65 8.22 20.43
N ARG A 148 0.60 7.41 20.55
CA ARG A 148 0.55 6.03 20.10
C ARG A 148 -0.35 5.94 18.88
N VAL A 149 0.14 5.28 17.83
CA VAL A 149 -0.61 5.02 16.61
C VAL A 149 -0.84 3.52 16.49
N SER A 150 -2.09 3.13 16.22
CA SER A 150 -2.44 1.75 15.89
C SER A 150 -2.77 1.63 14.41
N LEU A 151 -2.42 0.50 13.82
CA LEU A 151 -2.74 0.16 12.44
C LEU A 151 -3.94 -0.79 12.37
N HIS A 152 -4.60 -0.80 11.22
CA HIS A 152 -5.59 -1.81 10.90
C HIS A 152 -4.94 -3.19 10.78
N GLU A 153 -5.66 -4.22 11.22
CA GLU A 153 -5.26 -5.60 10.94
C GLU A 153 -5.37 -5.90 9.45
N PHE A 154 -4.47 -6.75 8.97
CA PHE A 154 -4.42 -7.19 7.59
C PHE A 154 -4.43 -8.71 7.49
N THR A 155 -4.74 -9.18 6.28
CA THR A 155 -4.67 -10.60 5.93
C THR A 155 -4.07 -10.73 4.54
N GLU A 156 -3.49 -11.89 4.25
CA GLU A 156 -3.10 -12.20 2.88
C GLU A 156 -4.36 -12.65 2.11
N PRO A 157 -4.69 -12.03 0.96
CA PRO A 157 -5.88 -12.43 0.20
C PRO A 157 -5.74 -13.86 -0.33
N GLU A 158 -6.85 -14.59 -0.34
CA GLU A 158 -6.97 -15.90 -0.96
C GLU A 158 -7.32 -15.78 -2.44
N LEU A 159 -6.93 -16.78 -3.23
CA LEU A 159 -7.34 -16.87 -4.64
C LEU A 159 -8.79 -17.32 -4.74
N LYS A 160 -9.72 -16.38 -4.97
CA LYS A 160 -11.17 -16.64 -5.02
C LYS A 160 -11.71 -16.51 -6.43
N ALA A 161 -12.69 -17.35 -6.78
CA ALA A 161 -13.45 -17.21 -8.02
C ALA A 161 -14.36 -15.97 -7.94
N ILE A 162 -14.27 -15.09 -8.94
CA ILE A 162 -15.10 -13.88 -9.06
C ILE A 162 -15.98 -13.91 -10.32
N ALA A 163 -15.74 -14.88 -11.19
CA ALA A 163 -16.53 -15.25 -12.36
C ALA A 163 -16.27 -16.74 -12.68
N PRO A 164 -17.05 -17.41 -13.55
CA PRO A 164 -16.97 -18.87 -13.77
C PRO A 164 -15.56 -19.41 -13.99
N ASP A 165 -14.74 -18.71 -14.78
CA ASP A 165 -13.37 -19.11 -15.10
C ASP A 165 -12.33 -18.08 -14.66
N VAL A 166 -12.67 -17.15 -13.76
CA VAL A 166 -11.74 -16.10 -13.31
C VAL A 166 -11.59 -16.13 -11.81
N LYS A 167 -10.36 -16.32 -11.35
CA LYS A 167 -10.00 -16.22 -9.94
C LYS A 167 -9.02 -15.07 -9.71
N VAL A 168 -9.18 -14.38 -8.58
CA VAL A 168 -8.33 -13.24 -8.19
C VAL A 168 -7.98 -13.34 -6.71
N SER A 169 -6.72 -13.09 -6.39
CA SER A 169 -6.23 -12.98 -5.02
C SER A 169 -6.03 -11.50 -4.67
N CYS A 170 -7.12 -10.79 -4.36
CA CYS A 170 -7.10 -9.37 -4.02
C CYS A 170 -8.28 -8.99 -3.11
N HIS A 171 -8.03 -8.13 -2.12
CA HIS A 171 -9.06 -7.66 -1.18
C HIS A 171 -10.18 -6.84 -1.81
N LEU A 172 -10.03 -6.36 -3.05
CA LEU A 172 -11.11 -5.72 -3.81
C LEU A 172 -12.23 -6.70 -4.19
N PHE A 173 -11.99 -8.01 -4.09
CA PHE A 173 -12.94 -9.06 -4.44
C PHE A 173 -13.11 -10.10 -3.32
N ALA A 174 -12.71 -9.74 -2.10
CA ALA A 174 -12.63 -10.67 -0.96
C ALA A 174 -13.91 -10.73 -0.14
#